data_AF-A0A6A2X478-F1
#
_entry.id   AF-A0A6A2X478-F1
#
_cell.length_a   1.000
_cell.length_b   1.000
_cell.length_c   1.000
_cell.angle_alpha   90.00
_cell.angle_beta   90.00
_cell.angle_gamma   90.00
#
_symmetry.space_group_name_H-M   'P 1'
#
loop_
_entity.id
_entity.type
_entity.pdbx_description
1 polymer ?
#
loop_
_entity_poly.entity_id
_entity_poly.type
_entity_poly.pdbx_seq_one_letter_code
_entity_poly.pdbx_strand_id
1 'polypeptide(L)'
;MGTYRMCGCFTRKFKVIEEAPPPDVKAAFDKYAEGGDQMTAKQLRKFLVEVQGQNCATVADAEEIALQVLQKRHHMARFRRHALTNDDFYQYLFSADLNPPIDTKVRVYMEDGWNLDFKKTHFDTFSPPDFYTRVGIAGVPAAERTKKTKTKDDD
;
A
#
# COMPACT_ATOMS: atom_id res chain seq x y z
N MET A 1 -8.82 -18.99 -23.04
CA MET A 1 -8.07 -20.25 -23.24
C MET A 1 -6.82 -19.96 -24.04
N GLY A 2 -5.64 -20.02 -23.42
CA GLY A 2 -4.37 -19.93 -24.13
C GLY A 2 -4.00 -21.28 -24.72
N THR A 3 -3.74 -21.35 -26.02
CA THR A 3 -3.23 -22.55 -26.69
C THR A 3 -1.76 -22.34 -27.03
N TYR A 4 -0.89 -23.23 -26.53
CA TYR A 4 0.54 -23.19 -26.85
C TYR A 4 0.90 -24.43 -27.69
N ARG A 5 1.58 -24.22 -28.82
CA ARG A 5 2.09 -25.29 -29.68
C ARG A 5 3.48 -25.70 -29.21
N MET A 6 3.61 -26.93 -28.70
CA MET A 6 4.90 -27.55 -28.44
C MET A 6 5.24 -28.48 -29.61
N CYS A 7 6.41 -28.29 -30.21
CA CYS A 7 6.98 -29.18 -31.23
C CYS A 7 6.02 -29.50 -32.40
N GLY A 8 5.57 -28.46 -33.12
CA GLY A 8 4.95 -28.55 -34.46
C GLY A 8 3.56 -29.20 -34.58
N CYS A 9 3.21 -30.17 -33.72
CA CYS A 9 2.02 -31.02 -33.87
C CYS A 9 1.18 -31.14 -32.59
N PHE A 10 1.71 -30.78 -31.42
CA PHE A 10 1.00 -30.88 -30.15
C PHE A 10 0.46 -29.52 -29.71
N THR A 11 -0.87 -29.40 -29.65
CA THR A 11 -1.53 -28.23 -29.07
C THR A 11 -1.91 -28.52 -27.62
N ARG A 12 -1.21 -27.89 -26.67
CA ARG A 12 -1.55 -27.99 -25.24
C ARG A 12 -2.55 -26.88 -24.92
N LYS A 13 -3.73 -27.28 -24.44
CA LYS A 13 -4.77 -26.35 -23.97
C LYS A 13 -4.53 -26.10 -22.48
N PHE A 14 -4.09 -24.90 -22.12
CA PHE A 14 -4.11 -24.49 -20.72
C PHE A 14 -5.52 -23.99 -20.40
N LYS A 15 -6.21 -24.73 -19.53
CA LYS A 15 -7.37 -24.16 -18.82
C LYS A 15 -6.78 -23.06 -17.92
N VAL A 16 -7.05 -21.82 -18.28
CA VAL A 16 -6.99 -20.74 -17.29
C VAL A 16 -8.11 -21.09 -16.33
N ILE A 17 -7.74 -21.65 -15.19
CA ILE A 17 -8.68 -21.81 -14.08
C ILE A 17 -8.89 -20.39 -13.60
N GLU A 18 -10.10 -19.88 -13.77
CA GLU A 18 -10.53 -18.70 -13.03
C GLU A 18 -10.57 -19.19 -11.57
N GLU A 19 -9.46 -18.98 -10.85
CA GLU A 19 -9.28 -19.54 -9.52
C GLU A 19 -10.37 -18.96 -8.62
N ALA A 20 -11.26 -19.83 -8.17
CA ALA A 20 -12.24 -19.47 -7.16
C ALA A 20 -11.51 -18.90 -5.94
N PRO A 21 -12.11 -17.92 -5.24
CA PRO A 21 -11.50 -17.34 -4.06
C PRO A 21 -11.02 -18.42 -3.08
N PRO A 22 -9.78 -18.31 -2.56
CA PRO A 22 -9.26 -19.23 -1.57
C PRO A 22 -10.20 -19.42 -0.36
N PRO A 23 -10.21 -20.61 0.26
CA PRO A 23 -11.19 -20.96 1.30
C PRO A 23 -11.10 -20.06 2.55
N ASP A 24 -9.92 -19.56 2.86
CA ASP A 24 -9.65 -18.57 3.90
C ASP A 24 -10.27 -17.20 3.59
N VAL A 25 -10.19 -16.74 2.33
CA VAL A 25 -10.87 -15.51 1.88
C VAL A 25 -12.39 -15.65 2.02
N LYS A 26 -12.93 -16.81 1.62
CA LYS A 26 -14.36 -17.09 1.79
C LYS A 26 -14.77 -17.10 3.26
N ALA A 27 -14.00 -17.77 4.13
CA ALA A 27 -14.27 -17.79 5.56
C ALA A 27 -14.23 -16.38 6.19
N ALA A 28 -13.29 -15.54 5.76
CA ALA A 28 -13.23 -14.14 6.18
C ALA A 28 -14.48 -13.38 5.72
N PHE A 29 -14.88 -13.51 4.46
CA PHE A 29 -16.09 -12.89 3.94
C PHE A 29 -17.34 -13.32 4.72
N ASP A 30 -17.55 -14.62 4.89
CA ASP A 30 -18.73 -15.17 5.57
C ASP A 30 -18.83 -14.68 7.03
N LYS A 31 -17.67 -14.53 7.71
CA LYS A 31 -17.59 -13.98 9.07
C LYS A 31 -18.11 -12.55 9.16
N TYR A 32 -17.79 -11.69 8.18
CA TYR A 32 -18.15 -10.27 8.21
C TYR A 32 -19.46 -9.95 7.49
N ALA A 33 -19.88 -10.77 6.53
CA ALA A 33 -21.17 -10.65 5.84
C ALA A 33 -22.36 -11.10 6.70
N GLU A 34 -22.13 -11.67 7.89
CA GLU A 34 -23.15 -12.12 8.84
C GLU A 34 -24.16 -13.12 8.21
N GLY A 35 -23.67 -13.96 7.30
CA GLY A 35 -24.49 -14.92 6.55
C GLY A 35 -25.24 -14.34 5.35
N GLY A 36 -25.00 -13.06 5.01
CA GLY A 36 -25.50 -12.44 3.79
C GLY A 36 -24.67 -12.81 2.54
N ASP A 37 -25.30 -12.75 1.37
CA ASP A 37 -24.64 -12.95 0.07
C ASP A 37 -23.77 -11.75 -0.35
N GLN A 38 -23.94 -10.60 0.32
CA GLN A 38 -23.20 -9.38 0.05
C GLN A 38 -22.76 -8.71 1.35
N MET A 39 -21.56 -8.12 1.33
CA MET A 39 -21.01 -7.33 2.41
C MET A 39 -21.27 -5.84 2.18
N THR A 40 -21.93 -5.20 3.14
CA THR A 40 -22.20 -3.76 3.14
C THR A 40 -20.96 -2.95 3.57
N ALA A 41 -20.94 -1.65 3.30
CA ALA A 41 -19.84 -0.77 3.71
C ALA A 41 -19.57 -0.78 5.23
N LYS A 42 -20.62 -0.93 6.06
CA LYS A 42 -20.46 -1.04 7.52
C LYS A 42 -19.72 -2.32 7.92
N GLN A 43 -20.04 -3.43 7.27
CA GLN A 43 -19.39 -4.72 7.49
C GLN A 43 -17.94 -4.71 6.97
N LEU A 44 -17.71 -4.08 5.80
CA LEU A 44 -16.37 -3.87 5.27
C LEU A 44 -15.52 -3.03 6.24
N ARG A 45 -16.07 -1.93 6.78
CA ARG A 45 -15.37 -1.11 7.79
C ARG A 45 -14.94 -1.94 8.99
N LYS A 46 -15.79 -2.85 9.46
CA LYS A 46 -15.46 -3.76 10.58
C LYS A 46 -14.26 -4.65 10.24
N PHE A 47 -14.21 -5.19 9.02
CA PHE A 47 -13.04 -5.92 8.52
C PHE A 47 -11.77 -5.05 8.47
N LEU A 48 -11.86 -3.82 7.96
CA LEU A 48 -10.72 -2.89 7.88
C LEU A 48 -10.14 -2.58 9.27
N VAL A 49 -11.00 -2.39 10.27
CA VAL A 49 -10.55 -2.11 11.64
C VAL A 49 -9.97 -3.36 12.29
N GLU A 50 -10.69 -4.48 12.28
CA GLU A 50 -10.33 -5.68 13.06
C GLU A 50 -9.19 -6.49 12.45
N VAL A 51 -9.12 -6.59 11.11
CA VAL A 51 -8.15 -7.44 10.41
C VAL A 51 -6.99 -6.61 9.87
N GLN A 52 -7.27 -5.45 9.29
CA GLN A 52 -6.23 -4.59 8.68
C GLN A 52 -5.65 -3.56 9.66
N GLY A 53 -6.19 -3.46 10.88
CA GLY A 53 -5.70 -2.53 11.90
C GLY A 53 -5.93 -1.05 11.55
N GLN A 54 -6.84 -0.75 10.61
CA GLN A 54 -7.14 0.61 10.18
C GLN A 54 -8.10 1.31 11.15
N ASN A 55 -7.62 1.61 12.36
CA ASN A 55 -8.45 2.15 13.45
C ASN A 55 -9.15 3.49 13.12
N CYS A 56 -8.65 4.25 12.14
CA CYS A 56 -9.23 5.50 11.67
C CYS A 56 -10.22 5.35 10.50
N ALA A 57 -10.47 4.14 10.00
CA ALA A 57 -11.37 3.93 8.88
C ALA A 57 -12.82 4.33 9.22
N THR A 58 -13.36 5.26 8.45
CA THR A 58 -14.75 5.73 8.55
C THR A 58 -15.67 4.90 7.65
N VAL A 59 -16.99 5.07 7.81
CA VAL A 59 -17.96 4.40 6.93
C VAL A 59 -17.87 4.97 5.51
N ALA A 60 -17.59 6.27 5.36
CA ALA A 60 -17.42 6.91 4.06
C ALA A 60 -16.22 6.32 3.29
N ASP A 61 -15.10 6.08 3.98
CA ASP A 61 -13.91 5.45 3.36
C ASP A 61 -14.26 4.04 2.84
N ALA A 62 -15.02 3.27 3.61
CA ALA A 62 -15.45 1.93 3.21
C ALA A 62 -16.46 1.97 2.04
N GLU A 63 -17.36 2.96 2.00
CA GLU A 63 -18.26 3.18 0.86
C GLU A 63 -17.48 3.53 -0.40
N GLU A 64 -16.47 4.41 -0.27
CA GLU A 64 -15.61 4.79 -1.39
C GLU A 64 -14.84 3.60 -1.94
N ILE A 65 -14.22 2.80 -1.07
CA ILE A 65 -13.53 1.56 -1.48
C ILE A 65 -14.50 0.64 -2.22
N ALA A 66 -15.71 0.41 -1.66
CA ALA A 66 -16.69 -0.47 -2.28
C ALA A 66 -17.10 0.04 -3.68
N LEU A 67 -17.30 1.35 -3.83
CA LEU A 67 -17.60 1.97 -5.12
C LEU A 67 -16.45 1.82 -6.12
N GLN A 68 -15.20 2.03 -5.70
CA GLN A 68 -14.03 1.90 -6.57
C GLN A 68 -13.82 0.47 -7.07
N VAL A 69 -14.01 -0.54 -6.20
CA VAL A 69 -13.96 -1.96 -6.57
C VAL A 69 -15.00 -2.27 -7.64
N LEU A 70 -16.23 -1.84 -7.40
CA LEU A 70 -17.34 -2.06 -8.32
C LEU A 70 -17.07 -1.39 -9.68
N GLN A 71 -16.62 -0.13 -9.69
CA GLN A 71 -16.30 0.62 -10.91
C GLN A 71 -15.23 -0.05 -11.76
N LYS A 72 -14.13 -0.54 -11.17
CA LYS A 72 -13.05 -1.22 -11.91
C LYS A 72 -13.53 -2.51 -12.58
N ARG A 73 -14.50 -3.21 -11.98
CA ARG A 73 -15.04 -4.47 -12.52
C ARG A 73 -16.00 -4.26 -13.68
N HIS A 74 -16.74 -3.15 -13.73
CA HIS A 74 -17.66 -2.86 -14.84
C HIS A 74 -17.38 -1.52 -15.50
N HIS A 75 -16.51 -1.53 -16.52
CA HIS A 75 -16.21 -0.40 -17.41
C HIS A 75 -17.47 0.28 -18.02
N MET A 76 -18.68 -0.31 -17.98
CA MET A 76 -19.87 0.24 -18.67
C MET A 76 -21.25 0.12 -17.99
N ALA A 77 -21.41 -0.37 -16.75
CA ALA A 77 -22.76 -0.59 -16.19
C ALA A 77 -23.03 0.20 -14.90
N ARG A 78 -24.10 1.02 -14.95
CA ARG A 78 -24.59 1.90 -13.87
C ARG A 78 -24.70 1.17 -12.52
N PHE A 79 -23.97 1.65 -11.52
CA PHE A 79 -23.97 1.13 -10.17
C PHE A 79 -25.13 1.71 -9.34
N ARG A 80 -25.98 0.83 -8.81
CA ARG A 80 -26.96 1.13 -7.75
C ARG A 80 -26.72 0.30 -6.48
N ARG A 81 -25.61 -0.43 -6.40
CA ARG A 81 -25.30 -1.33 -5.29
C ARG A 81 -24.06 -0.79 -4.57
N HIS A 82 -24.17 -0.64 -3.25
CA HIS A 82 -23.08 -0.27 -2.34
C HIS A 82 -22.65 -1.49 -1.49
N ALA A 83 -22.72 -2.68 -2.09
CA ALA A 83 -22.49 -3.94 -1.41
C ALA A 83 -21.60 -4.85 -2.27
N LEU A 84 -20.61 -5.46 -1.64
CA LEU A 84 -19.57 -6.28 -2.27
C LEU A 84 -19.95 -7.75 -2.21
N THR A 85 -19.86 -8.45 -3.33
CA THR A 85 -19.92 -9.92 -3.36
C THR A 85 -18.59 -10.52 -2.90
N ASN A 86 -18.57 -11.84 -2.66
CA ASN A 86 -17.32 -12.54 -2.29
C ASN A 86 -16.21 -12.35 -3.34
N ASP A 87 -16.56 -12.34 -4.63
CA ASP A 87 -15.59 -12.08 -5.70
C ASP A 87 -15.07 -10.63 -5.66
N ASP A 88 -15.94 -9.65 -5.41
CA ASP A 88 -15.52 -8.25 -5.27
C ASP A 88 -14.57 -8.07 -4.07
N PHE A 89 -14.86 -8.75 -2.96
CA PHE A 89 -13.99 -8.75 -1.78
C PHE A 89 -12.63 -9.41 -2.06
N TYR A 90 -12.61 -10.53 -2.77
CA TYR A 90 -11.37 -11.16 -3.21
C TYR A 90 -10.55 -10.21 -4.08
N GLN A 91 -11.16 -9.58 -5.08
CA GLN A 91 -10.49 -8.60 -5.94
C GLN A 91 -9.94 -7.40 -5.15
N TYR A 92 -10.70 -6.91 -4.16
CA TYR A 92 -10.25 -5.86 -3.27
C TYR A 92 -8.96 -6.25 -2.53
N LEU A 93 -8.92 -7.44 -1.93
CA LEU A 93 -7.77 -7.88 -1.13
C LEU A 93 -6.45 -7.89 -1.92
N PHE A 94 -6.52 -8.23 -3.20
CA PHE A 94 -5.36 -8.31 -4.10
C PHE A 94 -5.19 -7.08 -5.02
N SER A 95 -5.98 -6.03 -4.80
CA SER A 95 -5.88 -4.78 -5.56
C SER A 95 -4.71 -3.95 -5.06
N ALA A 96 -3.66 -3.81 -5.87
CA ALA A 96 -2.49 -2.99 -5.55
C ALA A 96 -2.84 -1.51 -5.28
N ASP A 97 -3.94 -1.02 -5.88
CA ASP A 97 -4.34 0.39 -5.75
C ASP A 97 -5.21 0.64 -4.52
N LEU A 98 -6.02 -0.36 -4.10
CA LEU A 98 -7.02 -0.18 -3.04
C LEU A 98 -6.60 -0.82 -1.71
N ASN A 99 -5.76 -1.86 -1.77
CA ASN A 99 -5.25 -2.57 -0.62
C ASN A 99 -3.74 -2.87 -0.80
N PRO A 100 -2.89 -1.84 -0.94
CA PRO A 100 -1.46 -2.07 -1.05
C PRO A 100 -0.93 -2.71 0.24
N PRO A 101 0.06 -3.62 0.15
CA PRO A 101 0.63 -4.27 1.34
C PRO A 101 1.38 -3.29 2.26
N ILE A 102 1.77 -2.13 1.75
CA ILE A 102 2.49 -1.08 2.46
C ILE A 102 1.80 0.26 2.18
N ASP A 103 1.56 1.04 3.24
CA ASP A 103 1.01 2.40 3.10
C ASP A 103 2.00 3.29 2.32
N THR A 104 1.49 4.03 1.35
CA THR A 104 2.28 4.98 0.55
C THR A 104 2.55 6.29 1.30
N LYS A 105 1.91 6.52 2.45
CA LYS A 105 2.15 7.69 3.28
C LYS A 105 3.47 7.58 4.04
N VAL A 106 4.35 8.55 3.80
CA VAL A 106 5.62 8.70 4.54
C VAL A 106 5.38 9.53 5.79
N ARG A 107 5.71 9.00 6.97
CA ARG A 107 5.78 9.79 8.22
C ARG A 107 7.17 10.36 8.37
N VAL A 108 7.28 11.69 8.29
CA VAL A 108 8.52 12.42 8.57
C VAL A 108 8.44 12.96 9.99
N TYR A 109 9.31 12.49 10.86
CA TYR A 109 9.46 13.02 12.21
C TYR A 109 10.41 14.22 12.15
N MET A 110 9.87 15.41 12.32
CA MET A 110 10.60 16.69 12.30
C MET A 110 10.94 17.17 13.72
N GLU A 111 11.00 16.25 14.69
CA GLU A 111 11.27 16.62 16.09
C GLU A 111 12.63 17.31 16.26
N ASP A 112 12.76 18.00 17.39
CA ASP A 112 13.97 18.64 17.92
C ASP A 112 15.02 17.57 18.31
N GLY A 113 15.55 16.80 17.35
CA GLY A 113 16.55 15.78 17.64
C GLY A 113 17.94 16.40 17.79
N TRP A 114 18.45 16.94 16.68
CA TRP A 114 19.82 17.43 16.58
C TRP A 114 20.12 18.61 17.54
N ASN A 115 19.16 19.48 17.83
CA ASN A 115 19.39 20.60 18.76
C ASN A 115 19.41 20.19 20.25
N LEU A 116 18.88 19.02 20.60
CA LEU A 116 18.91 18.47 21.97
C LEU A 116 20.17 17.62 22.20
N ASP A 117 20.60 16.87 21.19
CA ASP A 117 21.81 16.05 21.25
C ASP A 117 23.10 16.91 21.22
N PHE A 118 23.04 18.09 20.59
CA PHE A 118 24.17 19.02 20.51
C PHE A 118 23.87 20.32 21.27
N LYS A 119 24.57 20.54 22.40
CA LYS A 119 24.52 21.83 23.12
C LYS A 119 24.85 22.99 22.18
N LYS A 120 24.21 24.15 22.35
CA LYS A 120 24.51 25.39 21.59
C LYS A 120 26.00 25.78 21.57
N THR A 121 26.78 25.36 22.58
CA THR A 121 28.22 25.62 22.68
C THR A 121 29.10 24.63 21.91
N HIS A 122 28.54 23.59 21.28
CA HIS A 122 29.28 22.72 20.36
C HIS A 122 29.53 23.37 18.98
N PHE A 123 28.76 24.42 18.67
CA PHE A 123 28.88 25.18 17.43
C PHE A 123 29.13 26.64 17.80
N ASP A 124 30.31 26.95 18.35
CA ASP A 124 30.69 28.35 18.57
C ASP A 124 31.28 28.98 17.29
N THR A 125 31.36 30.30 17.26
CA THR A 125 31.84 31.10 16.11
C THR A 125 33.30 30.80 15.73
N PHE A 126 34.07 30.12 16.60
CA PHE A 126 35.46 29.76 16.36
C PHE A 126 35.66 28.25 16.15
N SER A 127 34.58 27.47 16.15
CA SER A 127 34.61 26.05 15.86
C SER A 127 34.72 25.89 14.34
N PRO A 128 35.79 25.26 13.82
CA PRO A 128 35.80 24.80 12.44
C PRO A 128 34.57 23.91 12.19
N PRO A 129 34.14 23.67 10.94
CA PRO A 129 33.06 22.74 10.67
C PRO A 129 33.53 21.32 11.00
N ASP A 130 33.46 20.95 12.28
CA ASP A 130 33.92 19.65 12.79
C ASP A 130 32.83 18.58 12.67
N PHE A 131 31.65 18.93 12.14
CA PHE A 131 30.60 17.97 11.89
C PHE A 131 30.52 17.56 10.42
N TYR A 132 30.83 16.28 10.16
CA TYR A 132 30.69 15.65 8.84
C TYR A 132 29.51 14.67 8.83
N THR A 133 28.40 15.06 8.19
CA THR A 133 27.30 14.12 7.90
C THR A 133 27.54 13.44 6.57
N ARG A 134 27.64 12.11 6.57
CA ARG A 134 27.56 11.32 5.33
C ARG A 134 26.11 10.95 5.08
N VAL A 135 25.48 11.62 4.12
CA VAL A 135 24.14 11.25 3.65
C VAL A 135 24.29 10.28 2.48
N GLY A 136 23.73 9.08 2.62
CA GLY A 136 23.69 8.06 1.56
C GLY A 136 22.28 7.53 1.38
N ILE A 137 21.88 7.27 0.14
CA ILE A 137 20.60 6.62 -0.16
C ILE A 137 20.85 5.12 -0.29
N ALA A 138 20.27 4.33 0.62
CA ALA A 138 20.39 2.88 0.59
C ALA A 138 19.80 2.33 -0.73
N GLY A 139 20.54 1.44 -1.41
CA GLY A 139 20.09 0.79 -2.63
C GLY A 139 20.31 1.57 -3.94
N VAL A 140 20.92 2.76 -3.89
CA VAL A 140 21.31 3.53 -5.09
C VAL A 140 22.84 3.49 -5.26
N PRO A 141 23.40 2.66 -6.17
CA PRO A 141 24.86 2.56 -6.37
C PRO A 141 25.49 3.89 -6.77
N ALA A 142 24.75 4.74 -7.49
CA ALA A 142 25.20 6.07 -7.87
C ALA A 142 25.40 7.03 -6.67
N ALA A 143 24.80 6.73 -5.52
CA ALA A 143 24.95 7.51 -4.28
C ALA A 143 26.25 7.21 -3.53
N GLU A 144 27.08 6.27 -4.02
CA GLU A 144 28.44 6.04 -3.47
C GLU A 144 29.35 7.27 -3.61
N ARG A 145 29.02 8.20 -4.52
CA ARG A 145 29.79 9.43 -4.72
C ARG A 145 29.53 10.43 -3.58
N THR A 146 30.33 10.34 -2.54
CA THR A 146 30.38 11.35 -1.47
C THR A 146 31.14 12.60 -1.96
N LYS A 147 30.55 13.78 -1.81
CA LYS A 147 31.24 15.07 -2.01
C LYS A 147 31.38 15.79 -0.67
N LYS A 148 32.57 16.30 -0.39
CA LYS A 148 32.85 17.14 0.78
C LYS A 148 32.42 18.57 0.47
N THR A 149 31.62 19.19 1.33
CA THR A 149 31.29 20.62 1.24
C THR A 149 32.52 21.45 1.66
N LYS A 150 32.63 22.68 1.14
CA LYS A 150 33.66 23.63 1.56
C LYS A 150 33.06 24.61 2.57
N THR A 151 33.87 25.00 3.55
CA THR A 151 33.56 26.12 4.45
C THR A 151 33.32 27.36 3.61
N LYS A 152 32.25 28.10 3.92
CA LYS A 152 31.99 29.42 3.36
C LYS A 152 32.20 30.41 4.50
N ASP A 153 33.14 31.32 4.33
CA ASP A 153 33.37 32.38 5.30
C ASP A 153 32.27 33.43 5.12
N ASP A 154 31.71 33.94 6.21
CA ASP A 154 30.74 35.05 6.17
C ASP A 154 31.53 36.36 5.98
N ASP A 155 31.16 37.15 4.96
CA ASP A 155 31.73 38.48 4.65
C ASP A 155 31.26 39.56 5.65
#